data_AF-A0A7J4IIV6-F1
#
_entry.id   AF-A0A7J4IIV6-F1
#
_cell.length_a   1.000
_cell.length_b   1.000
_cell.length_c   1.000
_cell.angle_alpha   90.00
_cell.angle_beta   90.00
_cell.angle_gamma   90.00
#
_symmetry.space_group_name_H-M   'P 1'
#
loop_
_entity.id
_entity.type
_entity.pdbx_description
1 polymer ?
#
loop_
_entity_poly.entity_id
_entity_poly.type
_entity_poly.pdbx_seq_one_letter_code
_entity_poly.pdbx_strand_id
1 'polypeptide(L)'
;MDIRRVQMTGGSSLVVTLPKEWTTAMQIRKNDPVRITAQPDGTLLISAAITDDQVQRIKELDASTCTNPTFLFRTLIGCYIA
;
A
#
# COMPACT_ATOMS: atom_id res chain seq x y z
N MET A 1 -8.28 18.81 19.40
CA MET A 1 -7.08 17.99 19.64
C MET A 1 -7.52 16.83 20.51
N ASP A 2 -7.51 15.62 19.98
CA ASP A 2 -7.94 14.40 20.70
C ASP A 2 -6.68 13.63 21.11
N ILE A 3 -6.53 13.33 22.40
CA ILE A 3 -5.37 12.61 22.95
C ILE A 3 -5.82 11.20 23.32
N ARG A 4 -5.19 10.20 22.71
CA ARG A 4 -5.52 8.79 22.91
C ARG A 4 -4.36 8.05 23.54
N ARG A 5 -4.67 7.16 24.48
CA ARG A 5 -3.67 6.27 25.08
C ARG A 5 -3.46 5.08 24.16
N VAL A 6 -2.22 4.64 24.07
CA VAL A 6 -1.88 3.34 23.49
C VAL A 6 -2.31 2.21 24.42
N GLN A 7 -2.69 1.08 23.85
CA GLN A 7 -3.04 -0.14 24.56
C GLN A 7 -2.06 -1.25 24.16
N MET A 8 -1.74 -2.15 25.07
CA MET A 8 -0.91 -3.31 24.77
C MET A 8 -1.78 -4.40 24.14
N THR A 9 -1.35 -4.95 23.01
CA THR A 9 -1.96 -6.13 22.39
C THR A 9 -0.87 -7.20 22.22
N GLY A 10 -1.05 -8.36 22.86
CA GLY A 10 0.00 -9.39 22.90
C GLY A 10 1.25 -8.97 23.68
N GLY A 11 2.40 -9.57 23.38
CA GLY A 11 3.64 -9.40 24.17
C GLY A 11 4.53 -8.22 23.78
N SER A 12 4.39 -7.63 22.59
CA SER A 12 5.35 -6.63 22.08
C SER A 12 4.74 -5.54 21.18
N SER A 13 3.41 -5.49 21.01
CA SER A 13 2.76 -4.52 20.11
C SER A 13 1.82 -3.59 20.86
N LEU A 14 1.81 -2.33 20.44
CA LEU A 14 0.92 -1.29 20.93
C LEU A 14 -0.12 -0.96 19.85
N VAL A 15 -1.36 -0.73 20.28
CA VAL A 15 -2.45 -0.29 19.41
C VAL A 15 -2.99 1.05 19.89
N VAL A 16 -3.43 1.89 18.95
CA VAL A 16 -4.15 3.14 19.23
C VAL A 16 -5.47 3.12 18.47
N THR A 17 -6.53 3.59 19.12
CA THR A 17 -7.84 3.66 18.48
C THR A 17 -7.89 4.85 17.52
N LEU A 18 -8.34 4.61 16.29
CA LEU A 18 -8.52 5.68 15.31
C LEU A 18 -9.75 6.54 15.67
N PRO A 19 -9.76 7.85 15.38
CA PRO A 19 -10.92 8.70 15.62
C PRO A 19 -12.13 8.27 14.80
N LYS A 20 -13.29 8.11 15.45
CA LYS A 20 -14.52 7.60 14.80
C LYS A 20 -14.99 8.49 13.64
N GLU A 21 -14.90 9.80 13.82
CA GLU A 21 -15.26 10.77 12.78
C GLU A 21 -14.35 10.60 11.55
N TRP A 22 -13.05 10.46 11.78
CA TRP A 22 -12.08 10.25 10.71
C TRP A 22 -12.27 8.91 9.99
N THR A 23 -12.47 7.80 10.72
CA THR A 23 -12.72 6.49 10.10
C THR A 23 -14.02 6.48 9.30
N THR A 24 -15.04 7.22 9.74
CA THR A 24 -16.31 7.36 9.02
C THR A 24 -16.12 8.19 7.75
N ALA A 25 -15.41 9.32 7.83
CA ALA A 25 -15.12 10.18 6.68
C ALA A 25 -14.29 9.45 5.61
N MET A 26 -13.35 8.61 6.03
CA MET A 26 -12.51 7.80 5.14
C MET A 26 -13.13 6.45 4.75
N GLN A 27 -14.38 6.18 5.19
CA GLN A 27 -15.10 4.93 4.95
C GLN A 27 -14.35 3.64 5.33
N ILE A 28 -13.47 3.71 6.33
CA ILE A 28 -12.64 2.60 6.81
C ILE A 28 -13.51 1.62 7.59
N ARG A 29 -13.46 0.35 7.19
CA ARG A 29 -14.16 -0.77 7.82
C ARG A 29 -13.20 -1.63 8.63
N LYS A 30 -13.78 -2.54 9.43
CA LYS A 30 -13.01 -3.53 10.17
C LYS A 30 -12.14 -4.33 9.20
N ASN A 31 -10.86 -4.47 9.55
CA ASN A 31 -9.82 -5.16 8.78
C ASN A 31 -9.37 -4.46 7.48
N ASP A 32 -9.84 -3.25 7.20
CA ASP A 32 -9.28 -2.47 6.08
C ASP A 32 -7.83 -2.07 6.40
N PRO A 33 -6.92 -2.16 5.42
CA PRO A 33 -5.56 -1.71 5.62
C PRO A 33 -5.52 -0.19 5.82
N VAL A 34 -4.57 0.27 6.63
CA VAL A 34 -4.22 1.69 6.77
C VAL A 34 -2.72 1.82 6.60
N ARG A 35 -2.29 2.87 5.92
CA ARG A 35 -0.87 3.14 5.72
C ARG A 35 -0.38 4.01 6.88
N ILE A 36 0.68 3.56 7.53
CA ILE A 36 1.37 4.31 8.59
C ILE A 36 2.78 4.61 8.09
N THR A 37 3.16 5.89 8.11
CA THR A 37 4.48 6.35 7.67
C THR A 37 5.13 7.15 8.79
N ALA A 38 6.32 6.73 9.21
CA ALA A 38 7.15 7.50 10.12
C ALA A 38 7.78 8.68 9.37
N GLN A 39 7.64 9.87 9.95
CA GLN A 39 8.20 11.10 9.40
C GLN A 39 9.52 11.46 10.12
N PRO A 40 10.42 12.23 9.47
CA PRO A 40 11.70 12.61 10.07
C PRO A 40 11.58 13.43 11.36
N ASP A 41 10.46 14.11 11.56
CA ASP A 41 10.15 14.90 12.76
C ASP A 41 9.66 14.05 13.95
N GLY A 42 9.62 12.73 13.80
CA GLY A 42 9.15 11.79 14.83
C GLY A 42 7.64 11.61 14.87
N THR A 43 6.88 12.24 13.96
CA THR A 43 5.43 12.03 13.86
C THR A 43 5.10 10.79 13.04
N LEU A 44 3.87 10.28 13.22
CA LEU A 44 3.30 9.23 12.38
C LEU A 44 2.20 9.83 11.50
N LEU A 45 2.32 9.67 10.19
CA LEU A 45 1.26 9.96 9.24
C LEU A 45 0.42 8.71 9.04
N ILE A 46 -0.89 8.81 9.32
CA ILE A 46 -1.86 7.75 9.04
C ILE A 46 -2.72 8.19 7.86
N SER A 47 -2.76 7.35 6.82
CA SER A 47 -3.61 7.55 5.65
C SER A 47 -4.50 6.33 5.45
N ALA A 48 -5.73 6.56 5.00
CA ALA A 48 -6.56 5.49 4.50
C ALA A 48 -5.79 4.78 3.38
N ALA A 49 -5.71 3.45 3.41
CA ALA A 49 -5.27 2.73 2.23
C ALA A 49 -6.43 2.79 1.24
N ILE A 50 -6.57 3.93 0.58
CA ILE A 50 -7.32 3.98 -0.66
C ILE A 50 -6.60 2.97 -1.54
N THR A 51 -7.31 1.93 -1.95
CA THR A 51 -6.88 1.03 -3.02
C THR A 51 -6.88 1.85 -4.30
N ASP A 52 -6.02 2.86 -4.38
CA ASP A 52 -5.75 3.61 -5.58
C ASP A 52 -4.27 3.42 -5.87
N ASP A 53 -4.06 2.70 -6.97
CA ASP A 53 -2.78 2.30 -7.50
C ASP A 53 -1.82 1.60 -6.50
N GLN A 54 -2.01 0.28 -6.34
CA GLN A 54 -0.89 -0.52 -6.83
C GLN A 54 -0.72 -0.04 -8.26
N VAL A 55 0.27 0.82 -8.53
CA VAL A 55 0.67 1.17 -9.88
C VAL A 55 0.82 -0.17 -10.57
N GLN A 56 -0.22 -0.64 -11.25
CA GLN A 56 -0.10 -1.80 -12.09
C GLN A 56 0.90 -1.30 -13.10
N ARG A 57 2.12 -1.80 -13.02
CA ARG A 57 3.13 -1.53 -14.03
C ARG A 57 2.63 -2.23 -15.28
N ILE A 58 1.67 -1.60 -15.96
CA ILE A 58 1.16 -2.06 -17.23
C ILE A 58 2.32 -1.89 -18.19
N LYS A 59 2.83 -3.01 -18.67
CA LYS A 59 3.84 -3.08 -19.73
C LYS A 59 3.11 -3.53 -20.98
N GLU A 60 2.95 -2.62 -21.93
CA GLU A 60 2.42 -2.97 -23.24
C GLU A 60 3.54 -3.55 -24.10
N LEU A 61 3.27 -4.70 -24.71
CA LEU A 61 4.20 -5.41 -25.60
C LEU A 61 3.53 -5.59 -26.95
N ASP A 62 4.13 -5.02 -27.99
CA ASP A 62 3.70 -5.25 -29.36
C ASP A 62 4.29 -6.56 -29.88
N ALA A 63 3.47 -7.62 -29.88
CA ALA A 63 3.86 -8.93 -30.37
C ALA A 63 4.24 -8.95 -31.86
N SER A 64 3.78 -7.98 -32.66
CA SER A 64 4.11 -7.91 -34.10
C SER A 64 5.57 -7.54 -34.35
N THR A 65 6.23 -6.90 -33.38
CA THR A 65 7.66 -6.55 -33.46
C THR A 65 8.58 -7.67 -32.98
N CYS A 66 8.02 -8.73 -32.38
CA CYS A 66 8.77 -9.87 -31.85
C CYS A 66 9.03 -10.90 -32.97
N THR A 67 10.14 -10.72 -33.70
CA THR A 67 10.56 -11.61 -34.80
C THR A 67 11.11 -12.97 -34.36
N ASN A 68 11.40 -13.15 -33.07
CA ASN A 68 11.96 -14.39 -32.52
C ASN A 68 11.29 -14.77 -31.17
N PRO A 69 10.80 -16.01 -30.99
CA PRO A 69 10.25 -16.50 -29.72
C PRO A 69 11.16 -16.30 -28.51
N THR A 70 12.48 -16.46 -28.67
CA THR A 70 13.46 -16.25 -27.59
C THR A 70 13.52 -14.79 -27.14
N PHE A 71 13.31 -13.83 -28.05
CA PHE A 71 13.28 -12.41 -27.72
C PHE A 71 12.03 -12.09 -26.89
N LEU A 72 10.85 -12.54 -27.32
CA LEU A 72 9.61 -12.37 -26.55
C LEU A 72 9.73 -12.97 -25.14
N PHE A 73 10.28 -14.17 -25.02
CA PHE A 73 10.50 -14.82 -23.72
C PHE A 73 11.38 -13.96 -22.79
N ARG A 74 12.51 -13.44 -23.29
CA ARG A 74 13.42 -12.59 -22.50
C ARG A 74 12.75 -11.27 -22.10
N THR A 75 11.94 -10.68 -22.97
CA THR A 75 11.20 -9.46 -22.69
C THR A 75 10.16 -9.68 -21.58
N LEU A 76 9.43 -10.80 -21.61
CA LEU A 76 8.49 -11.17 -20.54
C LEU A 76 9.20 -11.33 -19.18
N ILE A 77 10.35 -12.00 -19.16
CA ILE A 77 11.18 -12.12 -17.94
C ILE A 77 11.64 -10.73 -17.46
N GLY A 78 12.09 -9.87 -18.37
CA GLY A 78 12.49 -8.50 -18.04
C GLY A 78 11.35 -7.66 -17.46
N CYS A 79 10.14 -7.76 -18.02
CA CYS A 79 8.96 -7.07 -17.50
C CYS A 79 8.52 -7.57 -16.12
N TYR A 80 8.74 -8.86 -15.82
CA TYR A 80 8.40 -9.44 -14.51
C TYR A 80 9.39 -9.05 -13.41
N ILE A 81 10.68 -8.94 -13.73
CA ILE A 81 11.75 -8.62 -12.76
C ILE A 81 11.83 -7.11 -12.47
N ALA A 82 11.46 -6.26 -13.43
CA ALA A 82 11.62 -4.80 -13.37
C ALA A 82 10.64 -4.09 -12.42
#